data_AF-A0AAD8HYG7-F1
#
_entry.id   AF-A0AAD8HYG7-F1
#
_cell.length_a   1.000
_cell.length_b   1.000
_cell.length_c   1.000
_cell.angle_alpha   90.00
_cell.angle_beta   90.00
_cell.angle_gamma   90.00
#
_symmetry.space_group_name_H-M   'P 1'
#
loop_
_entity.id
_entity.type
_entity.pdbx_description
1 polymer ?
#
loop_
_entity_poly.entity_id
_entity_poly.type
_entity_poly.pdbx_seq_one_letter_code
_entity_poly.pdbx_strand_id
1 'polypeptide(L)'
;MLNNIWDEEWHEWLESKAVGLSGGLLCLWDKKLFQLSSSQSSRNWIWCSMVNIADQKPFHVLNIYGPQDLDQRKKLWKDLTDIPNKIGLEEGCLIGDFNCIRVILRDQTVVIGE
;
A
#
# COMPACT_ATOMS: atom_id res chain seq x y z
N MET A 1 -7.85 -15.95 -12.24
CA MET A 1 -8.86 -15.61 -11.22
C MET A 1 -9.32 -14.16 -11.39
N LEU A 2 -8.41 -13.17 -11.38
CA LEU A 2 -8.77 -11.76 -11.59
C LEU A 2 -9.37 -11.49 -12.99
N ASN A 3 -8.80 -12.09 -14.03
CA ASN A 3 -9.32 -11.99 -15.41
C ASN A 3 -10.69 -12.68 -15.62
N ASN A 4 -11.16 -13.46 -14.65
CA ASN A 4 -12.52 -14.03 -14.68
C ASN A 4 -13.54 -13.11 -13.99
N ILE A 5 -13.06 -12.04 -13.33
CA ILE A 5 -13.86 -11.08 -12.59
C ILE A 5 -13.89 -9.73 -13.33
N TRP A 6 -12.77 -9.34 -13.93
CA TRP A 6 -12.61 -8.09 -14.68
C TRP A 6 -12.07 -8.37 -16.08
N ASP A 7 -12.57 -7.65 -17.08
CA ASP A 7 -12.11 -7.77 -18.48
C ASP A 7 -10.66 -7.33 -18.63
N GLU A 8 -9.82 -8.21 -19.17
CA GLU A 8 -8.37 -7.99 -19.36
C GLU A 8 -8.01 -6.74 -20.17
N GLU A 9 -8.96 -6.23 -20.97
CA GLU A 9 -8.69 -5.17 -21.94
C GLU A 9 -8.38 -3.80 -21.33
N TRP A 10 -8.77 -3.53 -20.07
CA TRP A 10 -8.64 -2.19 -19.48
C TRP A 10 -7.78 -2.12 -18.23
N HIS A 11 -7.43 -3.23 -17.59
CA HIS A 11 -6.75 -3.19 -16.30
C HIS A 11 -5.40 -3.90 -16.29
N GLU A 12 -4.54 -3.45 -15.38
CA GLU A 12 -3.34 -4.16 -14.92
C GLU A 12 -3.35 -4.19 -13.39
N TRP A 13 -2.60 -5.14 -12.81
CA TRP A 13 -2.59 -5.31 -11.36
C TRP A 13 -1.24 -5.76 -10.80
N LEU A 14 -1.09 -5.55 -9.49
CA LEU A 14 -0.04 -6.13 -8.65
C LEU A 14 -0.71 -6.83 -7.47
N GLU A 15 -0.18 -7.99 -7.10
CA GLU A 15 -0.66 -8.73 -5.93
C GLU A 15 0.47 -9.05 -4.96
N SER A 16 0.13 -9.03 -3.67
CA SER A 16 0.88 -9.72 -2.62
C SER A 16 0.00 -10.86 -2.15
N LYS A 17 0.42 -12.09 -2.46
CA LYS A 17 -0.41 -13.28 -2.26
C LYS A 17 -0.77 -13.49 -0.80
N ALA A 18 -2.01 -13.92 -0.58
CA ALA A 18 -2.46 -14.44 0.70
C ALA A 18 -1.59 -15.63 1.14
N VAL A 19 -1.31 -15.75 2.44
CA VAL A 19 -0.54 -16.86 3.02
C VAL A 19 -1.36 -17.52 4.12
N GLY A 20 -1.90 -18.71 3.84
CA GLY A 20 -2.77 -19.42 4.77
C GLY A 20 -4.11 -18.69 4.92
N LEU A 21 -4.50 -18.39 6.17
CA LEU A 21 -5.73 -17.65 6.49
C LEU A 21 -5.54 -16.13 6.48
N SER A 22 -4.32 -15.63 6.26
CA SER A 22 -4.12 -14.18 6.13
C SER A 22 -4.66 -13.70 4.79
N GLY A 23 -5.26 -12.51 4.76
CA GLY A 23 -5.60 -11.83 3.51
C GLY A 23 -4.36 -11.57 2.63
N GLY A 24 -4.62 -11.16 1.39
CA GLY A 24 -3.60 -10.66 0.46
C GLY A 24 -3.87 -9.20 0.10
N LEU A 25 -2.94 -8.58 -0.61
CA LEU A 25 -3.10 -7.23 -1.15
C LEU A 25 -3.24 -7.28 -2.68
N LEU A 26 -4.04 -6.36 -3.21
CA LEU A 26 -4.24 -6.18 -4.64
C LEU A 26 -4.24 -4.68 -4.95
N CYS A 27 -3.40 -4.27 -5.90
CA CYS A 27 -3.48 -2.97 -6.55
C CYS A 27 -3.97 -3.19 -7.97
N LEU A 28 -5.05 -2.54 -8.37
CA LEU A 28 -5.62 -2.58 -9.71
C LEU A 28 -5.71 -1.17 -10.24
N TRP A 29 -5.34 -0.95 -11.50
CA TRP A 29 -5.49 0.35 -12.15
C TRP A 29 -5.93 0.19 -13.60
N ASP A 30 -6.49 1.26 -14.17
CA ASP A 30 -6.79 1.35 -15.59
C ASP A 30 -5.50 1.59 -16.38
N LYS A 31 -5.11 0.61 -17.20
CA LYS A 31 -3.88 0.67 -18.00
C LYS A 31 -3.96 1.67 -19.15
N LYS A 32 -5.15 2.20 -19.44
CA LYS A 32 -5.36 3.31 -20.39
C LYS A 32 -5.07 4.67 -19.76
N LEU A 33 -5.04 4.77 -18.43
CA LEU A 33 -4.73 5.99 -17.69
C LEU A 33 -3.31 5.98 -17.15
N PHE A 34 -2.84 4.83 -16.67
CA PHE A 34 -1.55 4.71 -15.99
C PHE A 34 -0.75 3.52 -16.50
N GLN A 35 0.54 3.76 -16.76
CA GLN A 35 1.50 2.71 -17.08
C GLN A 35 2.41 2.44 -15.87
N LEU A 36 2.61 1.16 -15.53
CA LEU A 36 3.52 0.78 -14.46
C LEU A 36 4.98 1.06 -14.86
N SER A 37 5.70 1.80 -14.02
CA SER A 37 7.12 2.11 -14.18
C SER A 37 8.00 1.23 -13.28
N SER A 38 7.63 1.11 -12.02
CA SER A 38 8.32 0.25 -11.07
C SER A 38 7.40 -0.17 -9.93
N SER A 39 7.75 -1.27 -9.25
CA SER A 39 6.98 -1.76 -8.12
C SER A 39 7.84 -2.54 -7.16
N GLN A 40 7.42 -2.56 -5.90
CA GLN A 40 7.94 -3.46 -4.88
C GLN A 40 6.80 -3.87 -3.97
N SER A 41 6.90 -5.05 -3.38
CA SER A 41 5.90 -5.50 -2.41
C SER A 41 6.54 -6.21 -1.24
N SER A 42 5.79 -6.22 -0.16
CA SER A 42 6.01 -7.03 1.03
C SER A 42 4.68 -7.70 1.41
N ARG A 43 4.66 -8.40 2.54
CA ARG A 43 3.43 -9.01 3.07
C ARG A 43 2.36 -7.96 3.40
N ASN A 44 2.76 -6.79 3.87
CA ASN A 44 1.87 -5.77 4.45
C ASN A 44 1.71 -4.51 3.60
N TRP A 45 2.39 -4.45 2.45
CA TRP A 45 2.26 -3.30 1.55
C TRP A 45 2.63 -3.66 0.11
N ILE A 46 2.05 -2.94 -0.84
CA ILE A 46 2.45 -2.91 -2.24
C ILE A 46 2.75 -1.46 -2.58
N TRP A 47 3.95 -1.20 -3.06
CA TRP A 47 4.34 0.06 -3.68
C TRP A 47 4.31 -0.10 -5.20
N CYS A 48 3.70 0.86 -5.88
CA CYS A 48 3.89 1.04 -7.32
C CYS A 48 4.14 2.50 -7.68
N SER A 49 5.09 2.69 -8.59
CA SER A 49 5.30 3.91 -9.34
C SER A 49 4.66 3.73 -10.70
N MET A 50 3.73 4.63 -11.03
CA MET A 50 3.05 4.65 -12.31
C MET A 50 3.31 5.98 -12.99
N VAL A 51 3.14 6.02 -14.30
CA VAL A 51 3.19 7.26 -15.10
C VAL A 51 1.82 7.46 -15.71
N ASN A 52 1.24 8.65 -15.51
CA ASN A 52 0.00 9.02 -16.16
C ASN A 52 0.24 9.18 -17.67
N ILE A 53 -0.58 8.54 -18.49
CA ILE A 53 -0.38 8.50 -19.94
C ILE A 53 -0.66 9.88 -20.57
N ALA A 54 -1.59 10.66 -20.01
CA ALA A 54 -2.02 11.94 -20.59
C ALA A 54 -0.98 13.05 -20.41
N ASP A 55 -0.35 13.16 -19.24
CA ASP A 55 0.58 14.24 -18.92
C ASP A 55 2.02 13.80 -18.62
N GLN A 56 2.28 12.48 -18.67
CA GLN A 56 3.59 11.86 -18.44
C GLN A 56 4.16 12.11 -17.04
N LYS A 57 3.33 12.51 -16.06
CA LYS A 57 3.77 12.71 -14.69
C LYS A 57 3.82 11.40 -13.90
N PRO A 58 4.85 11.20 -13.06
CA PRO A 58 4.88 10.07 -12.14
C PRO A 58 3.82 10.23 -11.05
N PHE A 59 3.24 9.12 -10.63
CA PHE A 59 2.32 9.02 -9.52
C PHE A 59 2.61 7.74 -8.73
N HIS A 60 2.77 7.88 -7.42
CA HIS A 60 3.11 6.76 -6.55
C HIS A 60 1.92 6.33 -5.71
N VAL A 61 1.70 5.02 -5.59
CA VAL A 61 0.72 4.44 -4.67
C VAL A 61 1.43 3.48 -3.72
N LEU A 62 1.11 3.61 -2.44
CA LEU A 62 1.50 2.67 -1.40
C LEU A 62 0.23 2.12 -0.77
N ASN A 63 -0.17 0.92 -1.19
CA ASN A 63 -1.32 0.20 -0.66
C ASN A 63 -0.91 -0.64 0.55
N ILE A 64 -1.57 -0.42 1.68
CA ILE A 64 -1.12 -0.87 3.00
C ILE A 64 -2.17 -1.78 3.63
N TYR A 65 -1.69 -2.85 4.24
CA TYR A 65 -2.47 -3.71 5.12
C TYR A 65 -1.74 -3.92 6.46
N GLY A 66 -2.22 -3.19 7.47
CA GLY A 66 -1.68 -3.12 8.81
C GLY A 66 -1.83 -4.42 9.58
N PRO A 67 -0.74 -5.05 10.05
CA PRO A 67 -0.82 -6.26 10.85
C PRO A 67 -1.41 -5.95 12.23
N GLN A 68 -2.15 -6.93 12.79
CA GLN A 68 -2.67 -6.88 14.17
C GLN A 68 -1.55 -6.96 15.21
N ASP A 69 -0.47 -7.68 14.88
CA ASP A 69 0.68 -7.88 15.75
C ASP A 69 1.51 -6.59 15.90
N LEU A 70 1.90 -6.28 17.14
CA LEU A 70 2.57 -5.03 17.48
C LEU A 70 3.95 -4.90 16.84
N ASP A 71 4.74 -5.98 16.82
CA ASP A 71 6.11 -5.93 16.31
C ASP A 71 6.13 -5.89 14.79
N GLN A 72 5.25 -6.62 14.13
CA GLN A 72 5.02 -6.48 12.70
C GLN A 72 4.54 -5.07 12.34
N ARG A 73 3.71 -4.44 13.19
CA ARG A 73 3.26 -3.07 12.96
C ARG A 73 4.40 -2.06 13.09
N LYS A 74 5.30 -2.21 14.08
CA LYS A 74 6.52 -1.38 14.17
C LYS A 74 7.38 -1.54 12.92
N LYS A 75 7.55 -2.77 12.42
CA LYS A 75 8.27 -3.03 11.17
C LYS A 75 7.60 -2.34 9.98
N LEU A 76 6.27 -2.44 9.86
CA LEU A 76 5.52 -1.72 8.83
C LEU A 76 5.79 -0.22 8.91
N TRP A 77 5.69 0.41 10.10
CA TRP A 77 5.95 1.84 10.24
C TRP A 77 7.37 2.23 9.84
N LYS A 78 8.36 1.39 10.12
CA LYS A 78 9.73 1.59 9.65
C LYS A 78 9.79 1.55 8.13
N ASP A 79 9.19 0.54 7.51
CA ASP A 79 9.11 0.42 6.05
C ASP A 79 8.44 1.66 5.43
N LEU A 80 7.30 2.11 5.98
CA LEU A 80 6.56 3.28 5.51
C LEU A 80 7.33 4.60 5.67
N THR A 81 8.31 4.65 6.58
CA THR A 81 9.21 5.81 6.75
C THR A 81 10.36 5.73 5.76
N ASP A 82 10.91 4.54 5.53
CA ASP A 82 12.08 4.34 4.67
C ASP A 82 11.73 4.42 3.18
N ILE A 83 10.57 3.91 2.77
CA ILE A 83 10.16 3.81 1.36
C ILE A 83 10.10 5.19 0.70
N PRO A 84 9.33 6.18 1.22
CA PRO A 84 9.24 7.52 0.61
C PRO A 84 10.61 8.18 0.41
N ASN A 85 11.50 8.03 1.40
CA ASN A 85 12.86 8.57 1.36
C ASN A 85 13.73 7.92 0.28
N LYS A 86 13.56 6.60 0.05
CA LYS A 86 14.35 5.86 -0.94
C LYS A 86 13.90 6.14 -2.37
N ILE A 87 12.60 6.33 -2.58
CA ILE A 87 12.02 6.45 -3.92
C ILE A 87 11.79 7.91 -4.34
N GLY A 88 12.01 8.87 -3.44
CA GLY A 88 11.75 10.29 -3.69
C GLY A 88 10.26 10.56 -3.90
N LEU A 89 9.40 10.05 -3.00
CA LEU A 89 7.95 10.17 -3.12
C LEU A 89 7.52 11.64 -2.89
N GLU A 90 7.52 12.44 -3.96
CA GLU A 90 7.08 13.84 -3.93
C GLU A 90 5.56 13.94 -4.13
N GLU A 91 4.99 13.14 -5.03
CA GLU A 91 3.55 13.09 -5.33
C GLU A 91 3.03 11.64 -5.30
N GLY A 92 2.21 11.33 -4.30
CA GLY A 92 1.63 9.99 -4.17
C GLY A 92 0.60 9.86 -3.08
N CYS A 93 0.02 8.67 -2.98
CA CYS A 93 -1.00 8.35 -1.99
C CYS A 93 -0.61 7.12 -1.18
N LEU A 94 -0.71 7.24 0.14
CA LEU A 94 -0.74 6.10 1.05
C LEU A 94 -2.21 5.73 1.26
N ILE A 95 -2.57 4.50 0.92
CA ILE A 95 -3.96 4.02 0.93
C ILE A 95 -4.06 2.68 1.65
N GLY A 96 -5.28 2.26 1.97
CA GLY A 96 -5.57 0.96 2.54
C GLY A 96 -5.91 1.02 4.03
N ASP A 97 -5.73 -0.10 4.72
CA ASP A 97 -6.06 -0.26 6.12
C ASP A 97 -4.78 -0.28 6.95
N PHE A 98 -4.54 0.75 7.75
CA PHE A 98 -3.37 0.85 8.62
C PHE A 98 -3.52 0.06 9.93
N ASN A 99 -4.75 -0.33 10.27
CA ASN A 99 -5.09 -1.08 11.48
C ASN A 99 -4.45 -0.45 12.75
N CYS A 100 -4.57 0.89 12.84
CA CYS A 100 -3.97 1.69 13.90
C CYS A 100 -5.00 2.66 14.49
N ILE A 101 -4.85 2.92 15.80
CA ILE A 101 -5.65 3.92 16.52
C ILE A 101 -4.76 5.16 16.68
N ARG A 102 -5.16 6.29 16.09
CA ARG A 102 -4.34 7.52 16.06
C ARG A 102 -4.42 8.35 17.35
N VAL A 103 -5.54 8.29 18.06
CA VAL A 103 -5.76 9.06 19.28
C VAL A 103 -6.53 8.20 20.26
N ILE A 104 -6.01 8.12 21.48
CA ILE A 104 -6.75 7.63 22.63
C ILE A 104 -7.17 8.87 23.41
N LEU A 105 -8.43 9.30 23.24
CA LEU A 105 -9.02 10.31 24.11
C LEU A 105 -9.08 9.69 25.50
N ARG A 106 -8.41 10.30 26.48
CA ARG A 106 -8.46 9.82 27.87
C ARG A 106 -9.30 10.75 28.69
N ASP A 107 -10.56 10.39 28.91
CA ASP A 107 -11.00 9.80 30.19
C ASP A 107 -10.91 8.27 30.40
N GLN A 108 -10.10 7.52 29.65
CA GLN A 108 -9.61 6.20 30.11
C GLN A 108 -8.10 6.06 29.88
N THR A 109 -7.37 5.87 30.99
CA THR A 109 -5.91 5.95 31.12
C THR A 109 -5.15 4.91 30.25
N VAL A 110 -4.24 5.33 29.39
CA VAL A 110 -3.36 4.48 28.53
C VAL A 110 -1.87 4.86 28.64
N VAL A 111 -1.22 4.85 29.80
CA VAL A 111 0.19 5.32 29.85
C VAL A 111 1.10 4.54 28.88
N ILE A 112 1.80 5.24 27.99
CA ILE A 112 2.97 4.76 27.22
C ILE A 112 3.72 5.98 26.65
N GLY A 113 5.05 6.13 26.75
CA GLY A 113 6.12 5.30 27.31
C GLY A 113 7.37 6.16 27.62
N GLU A 114 8.47 5.53 28.04
CA GLU A 114 9.82 6.14 28.11
C GLU A 114 10.49 6.21 26.73
#